data_AF-M3X4N1-F1
#
_entry.id   AF-M3X4N1-F1
#
_cell.length_a   1.000
_cell.length_b   1.000
_cell.length_c   1.000
_cell.angle_alpha   90.00
_cell.angle_beta   90.00
_cell.angle_gamma   90.00
#
_symmetry.space_group_name_H-M   'P 1'
#
loop_
_entity.id
_entity.type
_entity.pdbx_description
1 polymer ?
#
loop_
_entity_poly.entity_id
_entity_poly.type
_entity_poly.pdbx_seq_one_letter_code
_entity_poly.pdbx_strand_id
1 'polypeptide(L)' 'MSSAGEACTDRKHPEDKCFNHWFAEGFLNGDGSGDPRTHLFKRYQQCVQKAIMEKELPIEELEFIYHSSS' A
#
# COMPACT_ATOMS: atom_id res chain seq x y z
N MET A 1 -6.99 -2.30 11.45
CA MET A 1 -5.65 -2.41 12.06
C MET A 1 -4.99 -1.04 12.10
N SER A 2 -4.10 -0.78 13.06
CA SER A 2 -3.28 0.44 13.08
C SER A 2 -2.14 0.36 12.05
N SER A 3 -1.61 1.52 11.64
CA SER A 3 -0.44 1.60 10.77
C SER A 3 0.86 1.63 11.57
N ALA A 4 2.00 1.35 10.93
CA ALA A 4 3.34 1.46 11.51
C ALA A 4 3.63 2.88 12.02
N GLY A 5 3.09 3.92 11.37
CA GLY A 5 3.00 5.27 11.90
C GLY A 5 1.58 5.56 12.40
N GLU A 6 1.42 5.92 13.67
CA GLU A 6 0.08 6.14 14.24
C GLU A 6 -0.71 7.21 13.48
N ALA A 7 -0.04 8.32 13.11
CA ALA A 7 -0.59 9.41 12.28
C ALA A 7 -1.02 8.97 10.86
N CYS A 8 -0.61 7.77 10.42
CA CYS A 8 -0.98 7.23 9.11
C CYS A 8 -2.21 6.31 9.18
N THR A 9 -2.72 5.99 10.37
CA THR A 9 -3.84 5.06 10.55
C THR A 9 -5.12 5.54 9.87
N ASP A 10 -5.46 6.82 10.00
CA ASP A 10 -6.65 7.41 9.37
C ASP A 10 -6.56 7.46 7.84
N ARG A 11 -5.33 7.43 7.29
CA ARG A 11 -5.08 7.35 5.84
C ARG A 11 -5.11 5.91 5.34
N LYS A 12 -4.69 4.96 6.19
CA LYS A 12 -4.67 3.53 5.89
C LYS A 12 -6.08 2.97 5.70
N HIS A 13 -7.02 3.28 6.60
CA HIS A 13 -8.36 2.69 6.54
C HIS A 13 -9.11 2.95 5.22
N PRO A 14 -9.19 4.18 4.67
CA PRO A 14 -9.86 4.41 3.40
C PRO A 14 -9.08 3.81 2.22
N GLU A 15 -7.75 3.79 2.27
CA GLU A 15 -6.89 3.16 1.27
C GLU A 15 -7.13 1.65 1.21
N ASP A 16 -7.02 0.95 2.36
CA ASP A 16 -7.30 -0.49 2.50
C ASP A 16 -8.72 -0.85 2.03
N LYS A 17 -9.73 -0.06 2.43
CA LYS A 17 -11.13 -0.32 2.06
C LYS A 17 -11.32 -0.23 0.55
N CYS A 18 -10.78 0.82 -0.06
CA CYS A 18 -10.84 0.96 -1.51
C CYS A 18 -10.01 -0.14 -2.19
N PHE A 19 -8.89 -0.55 -1.58
CA PHE A 19 -8.05 -1.62 -2.10
C PHE A 19 -8.76 -2.94 -2.19
N ASN A 20 -9.37 -3.37 -1.08
CA ASN A 20 -10.04 -4.66 -1.02
C ASN A 20 -11.22 -4.72 -2.00
N HIS A 21 -11.96 -3.61 -2.17
CA HIS A 21 -13.06 -3.55 -3.12
C HIS A 21 -12.57 -3.65 -4.57
N TRP A 22 -11.60 -2.80 -4.98
CA TRP A 22 -11.04 -2.87 -6.33
C TRP A 22 -10.39 -4.22 -6.62
N PHE A 23 -9.70 -4.80 -5.63
CA PHE A 23 -9.01 -6.06 -5.80
C PHE A 23 -9.99 -7.21 -6.02
N ALA A 24 -11.03 -7.31 -5.18
CA ALA A 24 -12.01 -8.38 -5.26
C ALA A 24 -12.93 -8.26 -6.48
N GLU A 25 -13.42 -7.06 -6.76
CA GLU A 25 -14.47 -6.85 -7.78
C GLU A 25 -13.90 -6.53 -9.16
N GLY A 26 -12.70 -5.93 -9.24
CA GLY A 26 -12.06 -5.55 -10.50
C GLY A 26 -10.92 -6.49 -10.86
N PHE A 27 -9.80 -6.36 -10.15
CA PHE A 27 -8.54 -7.01 -10.51
C PHE A 27 -8.68 -8.54 -10.63
N LEU A 28 -9.27 -9.22 -9.62
CA LEU A 28 -9.45 -10.67 -9.64
C LEU A 28 -10.44 -11.14 -10.70
N ASN A 29 -11.35 -10.28 -11.14
CA ASN A 29 -12.34 -10.58 -12.19
C ASN A 29 -11.81 -10.26 -13.59
N GLY A 30 -10.55 -9.86 -13.72
CA GLY A 30 -9.92 -9.55 -15.00
C GLY A 30 -10.27 -8.16 -15.56
N ASP A 31 -10.83 -7.27 -14.73
CA ASP A 31 -10.97 -5.86 -15.11
C ASP A 31 -9.59 -5.20 -15.13
N GLY A 32 -9.14 -4.85 -16.35
CA GLY A 32 -7.90 -4.12 -16.59
C GLY A 32 -8.04 -2.61 -16.43
N SER A 33 -9.18 -2.12 -15.93
CA SER A 33 -9.33 -0.71 -15.57
C SER A 33 -8.26 -0.34 -14.53
N GLY A 34 -7.62 0.80 -14.76
CA GLY A 34 -6.52 1.26 -13.91
C GLY A 34 -6.94 1.43 -12.45
N ASP A 35 -5.96 1.50 -11.55
CA ASP A 35 -6.21 1.62 -10.13
C ASP A 35 -6.84 2.99 -9.74
N PRO A 36 -8.10 3.03 -9.27
CA PRO A 36 -8.77 4.28 -8.89
C PRO A 36 -8.22 4.91 -7.60
N ARG A 37 -7.41 4.18 -6.84
CA ARG A 37 -6.91 4.55 -5.50
C ARG A 37 -5.64 5.38 -5.53
N THR A 38 -5.09 5.69 -6.71
CA THR A 38 -3.74 6.26 -6.86
C THR A 38 -3.49 7.47 -5.95
N HIS A 39 -4.51 8.29 -5.73
CA HIS A 39 -4.46 9.46 -4.86
C HIS A 39 -4.49 9.11 -3.35
N LEU A 40 -5.29 8.13 -2.93
CA LEU A 40 -5.33 7.62 -1.55
C LEU A 40 -4.01 6.93 -1.20
N PHE A 41 -3.57 6.04 -2.09
CA PHE A 41 -2.33 5.30 -1.93
C PHE A 41 -1.13 6.23 -1.81
N LYS A 42 -1.00 7.23 -2.70
CA LYS A 42 0.12 8.19 -2.64
C LYS A 42 0.20 8.94 -1.31
N ARG A 43 -0.95 9.37 -0.76
CA ARG A 43 -1.00 10.07 0.54
C ARG A 43 -0.64 9.15 1.71
N TYR A 44 -1.11 7.91 1.66
CA TYR A 44 -0.78 6.91 2.68
C TYR A 44 0.70 6.51 2.61
N GLN A 45 1.21 6.22 1.41
CA GLN A 45 2.60 5.86 1.14
C GLN A 45 3.57 6.93 1.65
N GLN A 46 3.34 8.20 1.32
CA GLN A 46 4.17 9.32 1.80
C GLN A 46 4.21 9.39 3.33
N CYS A 47 3.08 9.15 3.99
CA CYS A 47 3.01 9.13 5.46
C CYS A 47 3.84 7.98 6.04
N VAL A 48 3.67 6.77 5.51
CA VAL A 48 4.36 5.57 6.02
C VAL A 48 5.85 5.62 5.73
N GLN A 49 6.29 6.10 4.57
CA GLN A 49 7.72 6.28 4.27
C GLN A 49 8.39 7.20 5.29
N LYS A 50 7.75 8.32 5.64
CA LYS A 50 8.24 9.19 6.70
C LYS A 50 8.33 8.46 8.05
N ALA A 51 7.28 7.72 8.42
CA ALA A 51 7.26 6.98 9.68
C ALA A 51 8.30 5.85 9.75
N ILE A 52 8.61 5.21 8.61
CA ILE A 52 9.68 4.20 8.49
C ILE A 52 11.03 4.84 8.74
N MET A 53 11.31 5.98 8.10
CA MET A 53 12.57 6.72 8.30
C MET A 53 12.73 7.20 9.75
N GLU A 54 11.68 7.79 10.34
CA GLU A 54 11.70 8.29 11.74
C GLU A 54 11.90 7.18 12.78
N LYS A 55 11.58 5.94 12.42
CA LYS A 55 11.72 4.75 13.28
C LYS A 55 12.91 3.88 12.93
N GLU A 56 13.73 4.29 11.97
CA GLU A 56 14.93 3.57 11.52
C GLU A 56 14.65 2.09 11.19
N LEU A 57 13.51 1.81 10.55
CA LEU A 57 13.16 0.44 10.16
C LEU A 57 14.00 -0.01 8.95
N PRO A 58 14.73 -1.13 9.02
CA PRO A 58 15.70 -1.53 7.99
C PRO A 58 15.00 -2.26 6.82
N ILE A 59 14.27 -1.53 5.98
CA ILE A 59 13.53 -2.13 4.85
C ILE A 59 14.27 -2.01 3.52
N GLU A 60 15.28 -1.14 3.44
CA GLU A 60 16.06 -0.86 2.24
C GLU A 60 16.99 -2.03 1.86
N GLU A 61 17.38 -2.85 2.84
CA GLU A 61 18.25 -4.01 2.64
C GLU A 61 17.49 -5.26 2.19
N LEU A 62 16.17 -5.17 2.06
CA LEU A 62 15.33 -6.29 1.66
C LEU A 62 15.26 -6.41 0.13
N GLU A 63 15.56 -7.61 -0.36
CA GLU A 63 15.39 -7.93 -1.78
C GLU A 63 13.96 -8.40 -2.09
N PHE A 64 13.48 -8.03 -3.26
CA PHE A 64 12.19 -8.51 -3.75
C PHE A 64 12.31 -9.95 -4.23
N ILE A 65 11.59 -10.87 -3.60
CA ILE A 65 11.73 -12.32 -3.82
C ILE A 65 11.12 -12.84 -5.13
N TYR A 66 10.52 -11.98 -5.95
CA TYR A 66 9.86 -12.42 -7.19
C TYR A 66 10.89 -12.66 -8.30
N HIS A 67 11.57 -13.79 -8.21
CA HIS A 67 12.25 -14.38 -9.34
C HIS A 67 11.17 -14.91 -10.27
N SER A 68 10.84 -14.14 -11.31
CA SER A 68 10.11 -14.66 -12.46
C SER A 68 10.95 -15.76 -13.08
N SER A 69 10.65 -17.03 -12.77
CA SER A 69 11.10 -18.14 -13.59
C SER A 69 10.35 -18.05 -14.92
N SER A 70 10.96 -17.34 -15.88
CA SER A 70 10.63 -17.47 -17.31
C SER A 70 11.20 -18.75 -17.88
#